data_AF-A0A2V9TLD7-F1
#
_entry.id   AF-A0A2V9TLD7-F1
#
_cell.length_a   1.000
_cell.length_b   1.000
_cell.length_c   1.000
_cell.angle_alpha   90.00
_cell.angle_beta   90.00
_cell.angle_gamma   90.00
#
_symmetry.space_group_name_H-M   'P 1'
#
loop_
_entity.id
_entity.type
_entity.pdbx_description
1 polymer ?
#
loop_
_entity_poly.entity_id
_entity_poly.type
_entity_poly.pdbx_seq_one_letter_code
_entity_poly.pdbx_strand_id
1 'polypeptide(L)'
;LGARKRHIKLQFLAETLLIMLLGGAIGVVLSYAIAAAVGTLPLMGPLFEDESGKGDIHLQISMMTVMLSTIVLLVVGVISGLVPALRASKLDPVEALRYE
;
A
#
# COMPACT_ATOMS: atom_id res chain seq x y z
N LEU A 1 4.58 -6.46 34.82
CA LEU A 1 4.30 -6.18 33.39
C LEU A 1 3.79 -7.46 32.72
N GLY A 2 2.47 -7.72 32.77
CA GLY A 2 1.87 -9.01 32.40
C GLY A 2 1.13 -9.00 31.06
N ALA A 3 1.70 -8.38 30.02
CA ALA A 3 1.06 -8.36 28.70
C ALA A 3 0.98 -9.79 28.15
N ARG A 4 -0.25 -10.30 27.95
CA ARG A 4 -0.44 -11.62 27.34
C ARG A 4 0.13 -11.61 25.92
N LYS A 5 0.70 -12.74 25.49
CA LYS A 5 1.23 -12.93 24.10
C LYS A 5 0.25 -12.46 23.02
N ARG A 6 -1.07 -12.52 23.27
CA ARG A 6 -2.12 -12.01 22.37
C ARG A 6 -2.13 -10.49 22.21
N HIS A 7 -1.85 -9.72 23.26
CA HIS A 7 -1.81 -8.26 23.18
C HIS A 7 -0.66 -7.79 22.29
N ILE A 8 0.53 -8.38 22.46
CA ILE A 8 1.70 -8.08 21.63
C ILE A 8 1.43 -8.40 20.16
N LYS A 9 0.82 -9.56 19.87
CA LYS A 9 0.42 -9.90 18.48
C LYS A 9 -0.49 -8.86 17.86
N LEU A 10 -1.54 -8.47 18.60
CA LEU A 10 -2.54 -7.54 18.09
C LEU A 10 -1.96 -6.14 17.89
N GLN A 11 -1.08 -5.69 18.77
CA GLN A 11 -0.42 -4.38 18.64
C GLN A 11 0.46 -4.32 17.39
N PHE A 12 1.37 -5.29 17.21
CA PHE A 12 2.23 -5.34 16.03
C PHE A 12 1.44 -5.50 14.73
N LEU A 13 0.39 -6.32 14.73
CA LEU A 13 -0.48 -6.49 13.58
C LEU A 13 -1.24 -5.20 13.26
N ALA A 14 -1.80 -4.53 14.27
CA ALA A 14 -2.51 -3.27 14.10
C ALA A 14 -1.58 -2.17 13.57
N GLU A 15 -0.36 -2.07 14.08
CA GLU A 15 0.65 -1.12 13.63
C GLU A 15 1.03 -1.36 12.16
N THR A 16 1.27 -2.63 11.79
CA THR A 16 1.55 -3.01 10.39
C THR A 16 0.37 -2.64 9.47
N LEU A 17 -0.86 -2.96 9.89
CA LEU A 17 -2.06 -2.63 9.13
C LEU A 17 -2.26 -1.12 8.99
N LEU A 18 -1.98 -0.35 10.04
CA LEU A 18 -2.12 1.10 10.03
C LEU A 18 -1.13 1.74 9.06
N ILE A 19 0.15 1.35 9.10
CA ILE A 19 1.18 1.82 8.17
C ILE A 19 0.82 1.41 6.73
N MET A 20 0.37 0.17 6.52
CA MET A 20 -0.04 -0.32 5.21
C MET A 20 -1.24 0.46 4.65
N LEU A 21 -2.26 0.75 5.47
CA LEU A 21 -3.42 1.53 5.05
C LEU A 21 -3.04 2.97 4.71
N LEU A 22 -2.18 3.60 5.51
CA LEU A 22 -1.67 4.93 5.21
C LEU A 22 -0.86 4.94 3.91
N GLY A 23 0.04 3.98 3.73
CA GLY A 23 0.83 3.83 2.51
C GLY A 23 -0.05 3.58 1.28
N GLY A 24 -1.08 2.74 1.40
CA GLY A 24 -2.04 2.48 0.34
C GLY A 24 -2.86 3.71 -0.03
N ALA A 25 -3.35 4.46 0.96
CA ALA A 25 -4.07 5.71 0.73
C ALA A 25 -3.19 6.75 0.02
N ILE A 26 -1.95 6.93 0.48
CA ILE A 26 -0.98 7.82 -0.16
C ILE A 26 -0.70 7.35 -1.60
N GLY A 27 -0.50 6.04 -1.82
CA GLY A 27 -0.26 5.48 -3.14
C GLY A 27 -1.42 5.72 -4.13
N VAL A 28 -2.66 5.62 -3.67
CA VAL A 28 -3.85 5.93 -4.48
C VAL A 28 -3.88 7.42 -4.84
N VAL A 29 -3.69 8.31 -3.86
CA VAL A 29 -3.62 9.76 -4.11
C VAL A 29 -2.49 10.09 -5.10
N LEU A 30 -1.31 9.49 -4.92
CA LEU A 30 -0.17 9.68 -5.81
C LEU A 30 -0.46 9.15 -7.22
N SER A 31 -1.16 8.02 -7.34
CA SER A 31 -1.57 7.46 -8.63
C SER A 31 -2.48 8.43 -9.39
N TYR A 32 -3.47 9.03 -8.72
CA TYR A 32 -4.32 10.06 -9.31
C TYR A 32 -3.54 11.34 -9.62
N ALA A 33 -2.63 11.76 -8.74
CA ALA A 33 -1.79 12.93 -8.97
C ALA A 33 -0.87 12.76 -10.19
N ILE A 34 -0.26 11.58 -10.36
CA ILE A 34 0.56 11.24 -11.52
C ILE A 34 -0.32 11.16 -12.77
N ALA A 35 -1.49 10.50 -12.70
CA ALA A 35 -2.43 10.44 -13.82
C ALA A 35 -2.86 11.84 -14.28
N ALA A 36 -3.10 12.76 -13.33
CA ALA A 36 -3.44 14.15 -13.63
C ALA A 36 -2.24 14.96 -14.14
N ALA A 37 -1.04 14.76 -13.57
CA ALA A 37 0.18 15.50 -13.94
C ALA A 37 0.75 15.07 -15.30
N VAL A 38 0.61 13.80 -15.66
CA VAL A 38 0.95 13.29 -17.00
C VAL A 38 0.00 13.88 -18.05
N GLY A 39 -1.23 14.23 -17.66
CA GLY A 39 -2.24 14.76 -18.57
C GLY A 39 -2.57 13.79 -19.70
N THR A 40 -3.21 14.28 -20.75
CA THR A 40 -3.18 13.57 -22.03
C THR A 40 -1.81 13.78 -22.65
N LEU A 41 -1.05 12.70 -22.84
CA LEU A 41 0.19 12.75 -23.60
C LEU A 41 -0.18 12.81 -25.09
N PRO A 42 0.06 13.92 -25.80
CA PRO A 42 -0.15 13.98 -27.25
C PRO A 42 1.02 13.25 -27.91
N LEU A 43 1.04 11.93 -27.82
CA LEU A 43 2.03 11.11 -28.50
C LEU A 43 1.94 11.26 -30.03
N MET A 44 0.78 11.67 -30.55
CA MET A 44 0.53 11.86 -31.99
C MET A 44 0.09 13.28 -32.38
N GLY A 45 -0.01 14.22 -31.43
CA GLY A 45 -0.46 15.59 -31.69
C GLY A 45 0.45 16.40 -32.64
N PRO A 46 1.80 16.35 -32.52
CA PRO A 46 2.66 17.11 -33.42
C PRO A 46 2.82 16.51 -34.82
N LEU A 47 2.44 15.24 -35.03
CA LEU A 47 2.67 14.52 -36.29
C LEU A 47 1.47 14.51 -37.24
N PHE A 48 0.26 14.83 -36.75
CA PHE A 48 -0.97 14.69 -37.54
C PHE A 48 -1.90 15.93 -37.54
N GLU A 49 -1.50 17.06 -36.94
CA GLU A 49 -2.29 18.32 -36.94
C GLU A 49 -3.79 18.11 -36.62
N ASP A 50 -4.12 17.15 -35.75
CA ASP A 50 -5.51 16.84 -35.41
C ASP A 50 -5.85 17.43 -34.04
N GLU A 51 -6.46 18.61 -34.06
CA GLU A 51 -7.02 19.34 -32.90
C GLU A 51 -8.21 18.59 -32.25
N SER A 52 -8.59 17.41 -32.74
CA SER A 52 -9.77 16.66 -32.29
C SER A 52 -9.58 15.87 -30.98
N GLY A 53 -8.36 15.75 -30.42
CA GLY A 53 -8.10 15.05 -29.15
C GLY A 53 -8.37 13.54 -29.15
N LYS A 54 -8.58 12.93 -30.33
CA LYS A 54 -8.98 11.52 -30.51
C LYS A 54 -7.83 10.52 -30.42
N GLY A 55 -6.58 10.98 -30.51
CA GLY A 55 -5.36 10.16 -30.36
C GLY A 55 -4.74 10.21 -28.96
N ASP A 56 -5.38 10.89 -28.01
CA ASP A 56 -4.82 11.10 -26.67
C ASP A 56 -4.94 9.84 -25.80
N ILE A 57 -3.82 9.41 -25.24
CA ILE A 57 -3.79 8.35 -24.23
C ILE A 57 -4.38 8.93 -22.96
N HIS A 58 -5.64 8.60 -22.71
CA HIS A 58 -6.28 8.92 -21.44
C HIS A 58 -5.84 7.88 -20.41
N LEU A 59 -5.04 8.29 -19.44
CA LEU A 59 -4.67 7.44 -18.30
C LEU A 59 -5.89 7.28 -17.38
N GLN A 60 -6.84 6.44 -17.78
CA GLN A 60 -8.04 6.17 -17.00
C GLN A 60 -7.74 5.13 -15.93
N ILE A 61 -7.77 5.56 -14.67
CA ILE A 61 -7.71 4.65 -13.53
C ILE A 61 -9.05 3.95 -13.42
N SER A 62 -9.10 2.67 -13.82
CA SER A 62 -10.30 1.84 -13.65
C SER A 62 -10.52 1.47 -12.18
N MET A 63 -11.78 1.49 -11.74
CA MET A 63 -12.19 1.02 -10.42
C MET A 63 -11.75 -0.43 -10.16
N MET A 64 -11.69 -1.27 -11.20
CA MET A 64 -11.22 -2.65 -11.09
C MET A 64 -9.74 -2.72 -10.71
N THR A 65 -8.90 -1.86 -11.27
CA THR A 65 -7.47 -1.80 -10.96
C THR A 65 -7.24 -1.38 -9.51
N VAL A 66 -7.99 -0.39 -9.02
CA VAL A 66 -7.96 0.05 -7.61
C VAL A 66 -8.40 -1.07 -6.67
N MET A 67 -9.44 -1.82 -7.04
CA MET A 67 -9.92 -2.94 -6.22
C MET A 67 -8.90 -4.07 -6.15
N LEU A 68 -8.32 -4.45 -7.30
CA LEU A 68 -7.28 -5.49 -7.35
C LEU A 68 -6.03 -5.09 -6.58
N SER A 69 -5.54 -3.86 -6.75
CA SER A 69 -4.36 -3.38 -6.01
C SER A 69 -4.61 -3.35 -4.50
N THR A 70 -5.83 -2.97 -4.08
CA THR A 70 -6.23 -3.00 -2.66
C THR A 70 -6.23 -4.41 -2.09
N ILE A 71 -6.76 -5.39 -2.83
CA ILE A 71 -6.75 -6.80 -2.41
C ILE A 71 -5.31 -7.31 -2.27
N VAL A 72 -4.46 -7.03 -3.25
CA VAL A 72 -3.04 -7.42 -3.21
C VAL A 72 -2.34 -6.77 -2.01
N LEU A 73 -2.56 -5.48 -1.78
CA LEU A 73 -2.01 -4.75 -0.63
C LEU A 73 -2.43 -5.41 0.70
N LEU A 74 -3.71 -5.73 0.87
CA LEU A 74 -4.22 -6.42 2.07
C LEU A 74 -3.56 -7.78 2.28
N VAL A 75 -3.47 -8.61 1.23
CA VAL A 75 -2.86 -9.94 1.30
C VAL A 75 -1.38 -9.83 1.69
N VAL A 76 -0.63 -8.97 0.99
CA VAL A 76 0.81 -8.78 1.25
C VAL A 76 1.05 -8.22 2.65
N GLY A 77 0.30 -7.20 3.06
CA GLY A 77 0.50 -6.57 4.37
C GLY A 77 0.08 -7.46 5.54
N VAL A 78 -0.99 -8.26 5.41
CA VAL A 78 -1.35 -9.25 6.43
C VAL A 78 -0.29 -10.33 6.55
N ILE A 79 0.19 -10.88 5.43
CA ILE A 79 1.25 -11.92 5.46
C ILE A 79 2.53 -11.36 6.05
N SER A 80 2.94 -10.16 5.61
CA SER A 80 4.16 -9.50 6.05
C SER A 80 4.11 -9.10 7.53
N GLY A 81 2.95 -8.68 8.06
CA GLY A 81 2.79 -8.30 9.47
C GLY A 81 2.55 -9.48 10.41
N LEU A 82 1.88 -10.54 9.95
CA LEU A 82 1.53 -11.67 10.81
C LEU A 82 2.76 -12.51 11.21
N VAL A 83 3.69 -12.74 10.28
CA VAL A 83 4.93 -13.50 10.55
C VAL A 83 5.78 -12.87 11.66
N PRO A 84 6.16 -11.58 11.61
CA PRO A 84 6.90 -10.93 12.68
C PRO A 84 6.08 -10.79 13.97
N ALA A 85 4.77 -10.52 13.90
CA ALA A 85 3.92 -10.46 15.10
C ALA A 85 3.90 -11.80 15.86
N LEU A 86 3.86 -12.92 15.13
CA LEU A 86 3.96 -14.25 15.71
C LEU A 86 5.32 -14.48 16.38
N ARG A 87 6.42 -14.07 15.74
CA ARG A 87 7.78 -14.17 16.30
C ARG A 87 7.91 -13.32 17.56
N ALA A 88 7.51 -12.05 17.53
CA ALA A 88 7.58 -11.12 18.66
C ALA A 88 6.80 -11.63 19.87
N SER A 89 5.63 -12.24 19.64
CA SER A 89 4.80 -12.77 20.74
C SER A 89 5.34 -14.01 21.43
N LYS A 90 6.33 -14.68 20.84
CA LYS A 90 6.96 -15.89 21.36
C LYS A 90 8.28 -15.61 22.09
N LEU A 91 8.82 -14.39 21.99
CA LEU A 91 10.02 -13.99 22.71
C LEU A 91 9.79 -14.10 24.22
N ASP A 92 10.75 -14.72 24.91
CA ASP A 92 10.70 -14.85 26.35
C ASP A 92 11.10 -13.51 26.99
N PRO A 93 10.23 -12.86 27.79
CA PRO A 93 10.51 -11.57 28.38
C PRO A 93 11.76 -11.58 29.29
N VAL A 94 12.13 -12.74 29.85
CA VAL A 94 13.35 -12.89 30.64
C VAL A 94 14.60 -12.78 29.78
N GLU A 95 14.55 -13.29 28.55
CA GLU A 95 15.67 -13.25 27.61
C GLU A 95 15.79 -11.88 26.93
N ALA A 96 14.65 -11.21 26.69
CA ALA A 96 14.63 -9.83 26.19
C ALA A 96 15.27 -8.82 27.17
N LEU A 97 15.10 -9.01 28.48
CA LEU A 97 15.72 -8.18 29.53
C LEU A 97 17.18 -8.54 29.84
N ARG A 98 17.65 -9.71 29.41
CA ARG A 98 19.04 -10.17 29.65
C ARG A 98 20.03 -9.70 28.59
N TYR A 99 19.52 -9.18 27.47
CA TYR A 99 20.31 -8.54 26.41
C TYR A 99 20.40 -7.02 26.57
N GLU A 100 19.88 -6.49 27.68
CA GLU A 100 20.08 -5.12 28.15
C GLU A 100 21.18 -5.06 29.21
#